data_AF-A0A6M8VXX7-F1
#
_entry.id   AF-A0A6M8VXX7-F1
#
_cell.length_a   1.000
_cell.length_b   1.000
_cell.length_c   1.000
_cell.angle_alpha   90.00
_cell.angle_beta   90.00
_cell.angle_gamma   90.00
#
_symmetry.space_group_name_H-M   'P 1'
#
loop_
_entity.id
_entity.type
_entity.pdbx_description
1 polymer ?
#
loop_
_entity_poly.entity_id
_entity_poly.type
_entity_poly.pdbx_seq_one_letter_code
_entity_poly.pdbx_strand_id
1 'polypeptide(L)'
;MTFNKLLFIVILAVGVFAAGGGAALAQTEGSVLFISPHRVDIAPDGRIQELNVANKSDVPRRYDLQIINQVMTESGVTERRDTFEYSAEKMLKFTPKRFTLEPGERQVIRVMVRRPKDLADGDYHSHLLFREVPLRNQERDGSGSDGKQKASFEIQALYGVAVPIVIQHGTVNSSMDIVSAALAKNEQGNAGLGITFSRSGNGEAAAHLSVVHRLPGKEDVPVTTEQWVRIYREVDQIQKFVRLTPPEGHNLSGGQLILTLVKDPRSPEAQVIATTELSLP
;
A
#
# COMPACT_ATOMS: atom_id res chain seq x y z
N MET A 1 -32.40 70.95 -50.50
CA MET A 1 -32.36 69.87 -51.52
C MET A 1 -30.89 69.56 -51.79
N THR A 2 -30.49 68.31 -51.52
CA THR A 2 -29.24 67.61 -51.91
C THR A 2 -27.87 68.00 -51.30
N PHE A 3 -27.10 66.93 -51.02
CA PHE A 3 -25.71 66.77 -50.55
C PHE A 3 -25.44 67.19 -49.09
N ASN A 4 -24.73 66.43 -48.26
CA ASN A 4 -23.50 65.68 -48.53
C ASN A 4 -23.24 64.55 -47.51
N LYS A 5 -22.45 63.57 -47.97
CA LYS A 5 -21.91 62.38 -47.30
C LYS A 5 -21.25 62.67 -45.93
N LEU A 6 -21.32 61.75 -44.97
CA LEU A 6 -20.18 61.48 -44.07
C LEU A 6 -20.28 60.13 -43.31
N LEU A 7 -19.21 59.33 -43.47
CA LEU A 7 -18.58 58.42 -42.51
C LEU A 7 -19.43 57.37 -41.75
N PHE A 8 -19.32 56.12 -42.20
CA PHE A 8 -19.50 54.93 -41.35
C PHE A 8 -18.19 54.68 -40.60
N ILE A 9 -18.22 54.82 -39.27
CA ILE A 9 -17.12 54.45 -38.37
C ILE A 9 -17.21 52.95 -38.10
N VAL A 10 -16.13 52.25 -38.42
CA VAL A 10 -15.85 50.85 -38.06
C VAL A 10 -15.50 50.81 -36.58
N ILE A 11 -16.33 50.17 -35.75
CA ILE A 11 -15.97 49.83 -34.37
C ILE A 11 -15.42 48.39 -34.38
N LEU A 12 -14.10 48.31 -34.26
CA LEU A 12 -13.33 47.09 -34.08
C LEU A 12 -13.50 46.63 -32.61
N ALA A 13 -14.27 45.55 -32.40
CA ALA A 13 -14.39 44.93 -31.08
C ALA A 13 -13.13 44.10 -30.79
N VAL A 14 -12.26 44.62 -29.93
CA VAL A 14 -11.10 43.91 -29.37
C VAL A 14 -11.62 42.93 -28.32
N GLY A 15 -11.69 41.65 -28.69
CA GLY A 15 -11.89 40.55 -27.76
C GLY A 15 -10.59 40.26 -27.01
N VAL A 16 -10.52 40.67 -25.75
CA VAL A 16 -9.45 40.27 -24.81
C VAL A 16 -9.70 38.82 -24.42
N PHE A 17 -9.02 37.88 -25.09
CA PHE A 17 -8.89 36.51 -24.62
C PHE A 17 -7.89 36.49 -23.45
N ALA A 18 -8.41 36.59 -22.23
CA ALA A 18 -7.67 36.23 -21.04
C ALA A 18 -7.46 34.71 -21.04
N ALA A 19 -6.36 34.26 -21.64
CA ALA A 19 -5.85 32.91 -21.45
C ALA A 19 -5.37 32.81 -20.00
N GLY A 20 -6.31 32.46 -19.11
CA GLY A 20 -6.02 32.11 -17.73
C GLY A 20 -4.97 31.03 -17.71
N GLY A 21 -3.88 31.30 -16.98
CA GLY A 21 -2.86 30.31 -16.68
C GLY A 21 -3.54 29.10 -16.04
N GLY A 22 -3.64 28.01 -16.82
CA GLY A 22 -3.95 26.72 -16.27
C GLY A 22 -2.83 26.38 -15.29
N ALA A 23 -3.13 26.50 -14.00
CA ALA A 23 -2.36 25.82 -12.98
C ALA A 23 -2.38 24.34 -13.40
N ALA A 24 -1.23 23.86 -13.88
CA ALA A 24 -1.03 22.45 -14.12
C ALA A 24 -1.38 21.76 -12.81
N LEU A 25 -2.49 21.03 -12.83
CA LEU A 25 -2.90 20.17 -11.73
C LEU A 25 -1.71 19.26 -11.47
N ALA A 26 -1.05 19.46 -10.32
CA ALA A 26 -0.07 18.53 -9.81
C ALA A 26 -0.79 17.18 -9.71
N GLN A 27 -0.54 16.31 -10.70
CA GLN A 27 -0.97 14.93 -10.62
C GLN A 27 -0.23 14.35 -9.43
N THR A 28 -1.00 14.07 -8.37
CA THR A 28 -0.56 13.31 -7.22
C THR A 28 0.17 12.06 -7.73
N GLU A 29 1.46 11.95 -7.42
CA GLU A 29 2.35 10.89 -7.90
C GLU A 29 1.74 9.51 -7.62
N GLY A 30 1.14 8.91 -8.64
CA GLY A 30 0.93 7.47 -8.64
C GLY A 30 2.30 6.81 -8.63
N SER A 31 2.46 5.73 -7.86
CA SER A 31 3.71 4.94 -7.82
C SER A 31 4.26 4.74 -9.25
N VAL A 32 5.47 5.25 -9.49
CA VAL A 32 6.16 5.20 -10.79
C VAL A 32 6.40 3.77 -11.26
N LEU A 33 6.52 2.83 -10.33
CA LEU A 33 6.50 1.40 -10.58
C LEU A 33 5.12 0.85 -10.19
N PHE A 34 4.41 0.28 -11.16
CA PHE A 34 3.28 -0.59 -10.90
C PHE A 34 3.77 -2.00 -10.59
N ILE A 35 3.17 -2.65 -9.60
CA ILE A 35 3.43 -4.04 -9.24
C ILE A 35 2.09 -4.71 -8.94
N SER A 36 1.86 -5.90 -9.50
CA SER A 36 0.69 -6.72 -9.22
C SER A 36 1.05 -8.21 -9.22
N PRO A 37 0.66 -8.98 -8.19
CA PRO A 37 -0.04 -8.52 -6.99
C PRO A 37 0.89 -7.74 -6.04
N HIS A 38 0.30 -7.00 -5.09
CA HIS A 38 1.06 -6.27 -4.04
C HIS A 38 1.54 -7.17 -2.90
N ARG A 39 1.16 -8.45 -2.93
CA ARG A 39 1.50 -9.49 -1.98
C ARG A 39 1.35 -10.84 -2.66
N VAL A 40 2.20 -11.79 -2.32
CA VAL A 40 2.17 -13.14 -2.89
C VAL A 40 2.02 -14.17 -1.77
N ASP A 41 0.92 -14.91 -1.80
CA ASP A 41 0.68 -16.03 -0.89
C ASP A 41 0.82 -17.34 -1.68
N ILE A 42 1.71 -18.22 -1.25
CA ILE A 42 2.04 -19.47 -1.94
C ILE A 42 1.58 -20.65 -1.10
N ALA A 43 0.48 -21.27 -1.54
CA ALA A 43 -0.09 -22.47 -0.94
C ALA A 43 0.93 -23.64 -0.86
N PRO A 44 0.68 -24.67 -0.02
CA PRO A 44 1.64 -25.76 0.22
C PRO A 44 2.10 -26.51 -1.04
N ASP A 45 1.22 -26.70 -2.01
CA ASP A 45 1.47 -27.32 -3.30
C ASP A 45 2.05 -26.34 -4.34
N GLY A 46 1.80 -25.04 -4.17
CA GLY A 46 2.35 -23.97 -4.98
C GLY A 46 3.87 -24.01 -5.09
N ARG A 47 4.39 -23.77 -6.30
CA ARG A 47 5.83 -23.79 -6.61
C ARG A 47 6.32 -22.53 -7.30
N ILE A 48 5.47 -21.87 -8.07
CA ILE A 48 5.82 -20.69 -8.86
C ILE A 48 4.68 -19.69 -8.77
N GLN A 49 5.02 -18.41 -8.65
CA GLN A 49 4.11 -17.28 -8.78
C GLN A 49 4.72 -16.22 -9.69
N GLU A 50 3.88 -15.44 -10.35
CA GLU A 50 4.30 -14.37 -11.24
C GLU A 50 3.85 -13.01 -10.69
N LEU A 51 4.77 -12.05 -10.66
CA LEU A 51 4.44 -10.64 -10.42
C LEU A 51 4.61 -9.87 -11.72
N ASN A 52 3.58 -9.12 -12.09
CA ASN A 52 3.62 -8.20 -13.21
C ASN A 52 4.06 -6.84 -12.71
N VAL A 53 5.08 -6.28 -13.32
CA VAL A 53 5.51 -4.91 -13.07
C VAL A 53 5.43 -4.07 -14.33
N ALA A 54 5.17 -2.77 -14.17
CA ALA A 54 5.13 -1.84 -15.29
C ALA A 54 5.68 -0.47 -14.89
N ASN A 55 6.41 0.18 -15.81
CA ASN A 55 6.83 1.55 -15.62
C ASN A 55 5.67 2.49 -16.00
N LYS A 56 5.15 3.21 -15.00
CA LYS A 56 4.08 4.20 -15.18
C LYS A 56 4.59 5.62 -15.38
N SER A 57 5.90 5.82 -15.38
CA SER A 57 6.51 7.11 -15.69
C SER A 57 6.83 7.26 -17.19
N ASP A 58 7.25 8.46 -17.55
CA ASP A 58 7.66 8.89 -18.89
C ASP A 58 9.17 8.76 -19.15
N VAL A 59 9.95 8.28 -18.17
CA VAL A 59 11.39 8.06 -18.29
C VAL A 59 11.75 6.58 -18.09
N PRO A 60 12.83 6.07 -18.71
CA PRO A 60 13.28 4.70 -18.48
C PRO A 60 13.73 4.51 -17.02
N ARG A 61 13.42 3.35 -16.43
CA ARG A 61 13.77 3.03 -15.03
C ARG A 61 14.43 1.67 -14.90
N ARG A 62 15.39 1.53 -13.99
CA ARG A 62 16.09 0.26 -13.74
C ARG A 62 15.91 -0.19 -12.31
N TYR A 63 15.69 -1.49 -12.12
CA TYR A 63 15.45 -2.08 -10.82
C TYR A 63 16.41 -3.23 -10.54
N ASP A 64 16.91 -3.28 -9.31
CA ASP A 64 17.58 -4.42 -8.69
C ASP A 64 16.62 -5.12 -7.74
N LEU A 65 16.48 -6.43 -7.88
CA LEU A 65 15.62 -7.23 -7.01
C LEU A 65 16.45 -8.01 -5.98
N GLN A 66 15.97 -8.04 -4.74
CA GLN A 66 16.60 -8.76 -3.64
C GLN A 66 15.54 -9.38 -2.74
N ILE A 67 15.82 -10.53 -2.14
CA ILE A 67 15.02 -10.98 -1.00
C ILE A 67 15.57 -10.31 0.25
N ILE A 68 14.67 -9.79 1.08
CA ILE A 68 14.98 -9.24 2.40
C ILE A 68 14.05 -9.85 3.43
N ASN A 69 14.49 -9.90 4.68
CA ASN A 69 13.64 -10.25 5.80
C ASN A 69 13.12 -8.97 6.46
N GLN A 70 11.80 -8.90 6.64
CA GLN A 70 11.16 -7.90 7.49
C GLN A 70 10.26 -8.64 8.46
N VAL A 71 10.37 -8.35 9.75
CA VAL A 71 9.69 -9.04 10.84
C VAL A 71 8.66 -8.09 11.44
N MET A 72 7.46 -8.59 11.73
CA MET A 72 6.42 -7.78 12.36
C MET A 72 6.76 -7.48 13.83
N THR A 73 6.44 -6.29 14.28
CA THR A 73 6.53 -5.87 15.70
C THR A 73 5.16 -5.94 16.37
N GLU A 74 5.12 -5.85 17.70
CA GLU A 74 3.87 -5.75 18.47
C GLU A 74 3.06 -4.48 18.16
N SER A 75 3.66 -3.45 17.54
CA SER A 75 2.93 -2.29 17.01
C SER A 75 2.34 -2.51 15.61
N GLY A 76 2.48 -3.72 15.06
CA GLY A 76 1.95 -4.09 13.75
C GLY A 76 2.72 -3.51 12.56
N VAL A 77 3.88 -2.88 12.78
CA VAL A 77 4.79 -2.44 11.71
C VAL A 77 5.82 -3.53 11.43
N THR A 78 6.52 -3.45 10.30
CA THR A 78 7.58 -4.39 9.95
C THR A 78 8.96 -3.73 9.98
N GLU A 79 9.94 -4.44 10.53
CA GLU A 79 11.32 -3.99 10.64
C GLU A 79 12.26 -4.93 9.90
N ARG A 80 13.27 -4.38 9.24
CA ARG A 80 14.29 -5.20 8.58
C ARG A 80 15.09 -5.99 9.62
N ARG A 81 15.33 -7.26 9.33
CA ARG A 81 16.24 -8.15 10.07
C ARG A 81 17.13 -8.87 9.07
N ASP A 82 18.31 -9.30 9.51
CA ASP A 82 19.18 -10.11 8.66
C ASP A 82 18.67 -11.55 8.61
N THR A 83 18.27 -12.10 9.75
CA THR A 83 17.72 -13.46 9.87
C THR A 83 16.61 -13.50 10.92
N PHE A 84 15.71 -14.48 10.80
CA PHE A 84 14.72 -14.83 11.81
C PHE A 84 14.21 -16.25 11.57
N GLU A 85 13.54 -16.83 12.57
CA GLU A 85 13.14 -18.25 12.60
C GLU A 85 12.24 -18.64 11.42
N TYR A 86 11.28 -17.80 11.06
CA TYR A 86 10.26 -18.07 10.03
C TYR A 86 10.60 -17.43 8.68
N SER A 87 11.90 -17.21 8.39
CA SER A 87 12.36 -16.64 7.14
C SER A 87 12.14 -17.57 5.95
N ALA A 88 11.57 -17.03 4.88
CA ALA A 88 11.45 -17.69 3.58
C ALA A 88 12.67 -17.46 2.65
N GLU A 89 13.69 -16.72 3.08
CA GLU A 89 14.74 -16.20 2.19
C GLU A 89 15.45 -17.30 1.42
N LYS A 90 15.84 -18.37 2.12
CA LYS A 90 16.55 -19.51 1.53
C LYS A 90 15.64 -20.38 0.65
N MET A 91 14.33 -20.25 0.79
CA MET A 91 13.31 -20.99 0.04
C MET A 91 12.99 -20.31 -1.29
N LEU A 92 13.28 -19.01 -1.41
CA LEU A 92 12.90 -18.21 -2.57
C LEU A 92 14.00 -18.15 -3.63
N LYS A 93 13.58 -18.27 -4.88
CA LYS A 93 14.36 -17.93 -6.08
C LYS A 93 13.50 -17.03 -6.95
N PHE A 94 14.13 -16.11 -7.67
CA PHE A 94 13.39 -15.22 -8.55
C PHE A 94 14.21 -14.85 -9.78
N THR A 95 13.50 -14.47 -10.84
CA THR A 95 14.10 -13.98 -12.09
C THR A 95 13.17 -12.98 -12.78
N PRO A 96 13.71 -11.94 -13.44
CA PRO A 96 15.13 -11.52 -13.47
C PRO A 96 15.60 -10.90 -12.15
N LYS A 97 16.93 -10.82 -11.95
CA LYS A 97 17.54 -10.12 -10.80
C LYS A 97 17.67 -8.61 -10.99
N ARG A 98 17.76 -8.19 -12.25
CA ARG A 98 17.87 -6.80 -12.68
C ARG A 98 17.19 -6.67 -14.03
N PHE A 99 16.47 -5.57 -14.23
CA PHE A 99 15.85 -5.25 -15.50
C PHE A 99 15.69 -3.73 -15.64
N THR A 100 15.56 -3.26 -16.87
CA THR A 100 15.20 -1.88 -17.21
C THR A 100 13.84 -1.92 -17.90
N LEU A 101 13.00 -0.94 -17.59
CA LEU A 101 11.70 -0.72 -18.21
C LEU A 101 11.69 0.65 -18.87
N GLU A 102 11.44 0.67 -20.17
CA GLU A 102 11.06 1.86 -20.92
C GLU A 102 9.67 2.37 -20.45
N PRO A 103 9.30 3.63 -20.76
CA PRO A 103 7.98 4.15 -20.44
C PRO A 103 6.84 3.24 -20.93
N GLY A 104 5.95 2.84 -20.02
CA GLY A 104 4.83 1.93 -20.31
C GLY A 104 5.22 0.44 -20.48
N GLU A 105 6.51 0.10 -20.47
CA GLU A 105 6.98 -1.27 -20.59
C GLU A 105 6.57 -2.11 -19.38
N ARG A 106 6.32 -3.39 -19.63
CA ARG A 106 5.93 -4.39 -18.62
C ARG A 106 6.98 -5.49 -18.53
N GLN A 107 7.21 -5.99 -17.33
CA GLN A 107 8.06 -7.15 -17.05
C GLN A 107 7.33 -8.12 -16.13
N VAL A 108 7.51 -9.42 -16.39
CA VAL A 108 7.07 -10.49 -15.49
C VAL A 108 8.24 -10.94 -14.63
N ILE A 109 8.04 -10.97 -13.31
CA ILE A 109 8.97 -11.52 -12.34
C ILE A 109 8.45 -12.87 -11.89
N ARG A 110 9.24 -13.92 -12.14
CA ARG A 110 8.92 -15.27 -11.68
C ARG A 110 9.53 -15.51 -10.32
N VAL A 111 8.71 -15.83 -9.34
CA VAL A 111 9.10 -16.24 -7.99
C VAL A 111 8.88 -17.73 -7.85
N MET A 112 9.93 -18.46 -7.54
CA MET A 112 9.95 -19.91 -7.39
C MET A 112 10.27 -20.27 -5.95
N VAL A 113 9.59 -21.30 -5.44
CA VAL A 113 9.75 -21.79 -4.07
C VAL A 113 10.38 -23.17 -4.08
N ARG A 114 11.47 -23.32 -3.31
CA ARG A 114 12.09 -24.60 -2.98
C ARG A 114 12.06 -24.80 -1.47
N ARG A 115 11.13 -25.64 -1.02
CA ARG A 115 11.00 -26.02 0.39
C ARG A 115 12.06 -27.09 0.74
N PRO A 116 12.79 -26.95 1.86
CA PRO A 116 13.60 -28.04 2.41
C PRO A 116 12.75 -29.29 2.70
N LYS A 117 13.37 -30.48 2.70
CA LYS A 117 12.66 -31.73 2.94
C LYS A 117 12.08 -31.81 4.35
N ASP A 118 12.83 -31.34 5.33
CA ASP A 118 12.49 -31.43 6.76
C ASP A 118 11.99 -30.07 7.30
N LEU A 119 11.30 -29.30 6.45
CA LEU A 119 10.70 -28.03 6.88
C LEU A 119 9.50 -28.33 7.77
N ALA A 120 9.40 -27.66 8.91
CA ALA A 120 8.25 -27.81 9.80
C ALA A 120 6.99 -27.18 9.18
N ASP A 121 5.83 -27.69 9.58
CA ASP A 121 4.54 -27.16 9.15
C ASP A 121 4.35 -25.71 9.63
N GLY A 122 3.75 -24.90 8.77
CA GLY A 122 3.36 -23.51 9.05
C GLY A 122 3.77 -22.52 7.96
N ASP A 123 3.63 -21.24 8.30
CA ASP A 123 3.96 -20.15 7.39
C ASP A 123 5.37 -19.62 7.60
N TYR A 124 5.99 -19.25 6.48
CA TYR A 124 7.30 -18.61 6.38
C TYR A 124 7.18 -17.40 5.48
N HIS A 125 7.88 -16.30 5.78
CA HIS A 125 7.80 -15.12 4.93
C HIS A 125 9.14 -14.40 4.75
N SER A 126 9.20 -13.67 3.66
CA SER A 126 10.23 -12.69 3.32
C SER A 126 9.61 -11.67 2.37
N HIS A 127 10.39 -10.70 1.91
CA HIS A 127 9.90 -9.69 0.98
C HIS A 127 10.81 -9.63 -0.25
N LEU A 128 10.21 -9.50 -1.43
CA LEU A 128 10.93 -9.18 -2.66
C LEU A 128 11.04 -7.66 -2.78
N LEU A 129 12.22 -7.15 -2.50
CA LEU A 129 12.57 -5.74 -2.61
C LEU A 129 12.90 -5.38 -4.06
N PHE A 130 12.11 -4.48 -4.63
CA PHE A 130 12.39 -3.76 -5.87
C PHE A 130 13.11 -2.47 -5.51
N ARG A 131 14.42 -2.39 -5.78
CA ARG A 131 15.21 -1.18 -5.53
C ARG A 131 15.51 -0.50 -6.85
N GLU A 132 15.04 0.72 -7.03
CA GLU A 132 15.42 1.53 -8.18
C GLU A 132 16.93 1.84 -8.13
N VAL A 133 17.59 1.74 -9.29
CA VAL A 133 18.99 2.07 -9.45
C VAL A 133 19.15 3.10 -10.57
N PRO A 134 20.00 4.13 -10.39
CA PRO A 134 20.21 5.13 -11.42
C PRO A 134 20.65 4.50 -12.75
N LEU A 135 19.99 4.92 -13.82
CA LEU A 135 20.54 4.78 -15.16
C LEU A 135 21.67 5.80 -15.25
N ARG A 136 22.92 5.33 -15.13
CA ARG A 136 24.11 6.17 -15.28
C ARG A 136 23.94 7.05 -16.51
N ASN A 137 23.93 8.37 -16.31
CA ASN A 137 23.51 9.41 -17.27
C ASN A 137 23.79 9.01 -18.72
N GLN A 138 22.74 8.97 -19.55
CA GLN A 138 22.91 9.30 -20.96
C GLN A 138 23.59 10.67 -20.99
N GLU A 139 24.82 10.69 -21.47
CA GLU A 139 25.58 11.87 -21.88
C GLU A 139 25.68 13.00 -20.84
N ARG A 140 26.78 12.98 -20.08
CA ARG A 140 27.55 14.23 -19.94
C ARG A 140 28.04 14.57 -21.35
N ASP A 141 27.21 15.26 -22.13
CA ASP A 141 27.70 15.95 -23.31
C ASP A 141 28.64 17.06 -22.82
N GLY A 142 29.93 16.82 -23.04
CA GLY A 142 30.90 17.89 -23.03
C GLY A 142 30.63 18.83 -24.20
N SER A 143 29.92 19.93 -23.96
CA SER A 143 30.06 21.21 -24.67
C SER A 143 29.37 22.27 -23.81
N GLY A 144 29.89 23.44 -23.47
CA GLY A 144 31.12 24.15 -23.76
C GLY A 144 31.23 25.30 -22.73
N SER A 145 32.39 25.95 -22.72
CA SER A 145 32.81 27.06 -21.86
C SER A 145 31.76 28.12 -21.53
N ASP A 146 31.56 28.41 -20.24
CA ASP A 146 31.78 29.78 -19.73
C ASP A 146 31.89 29.82 -18.19
N GLY A 147 32.80 30.67 -17.72
CA GLY A 147 33.23 30.77 -16.34
C GLY A 147 32.11 31.06 -15.34
N LYS A 148 31.82 30.06 -14.52
CA LYS A 148 31.45 30.12 -13.09
C LYS A 148 31.07 28.70 -12.70
N GLN A 149 31.98 27.97 -12.05
CA GLN A 149 31.64 26.68 -11.46
C GLN A 149 30.61 26.90 -10.34
N LYS A 150 29.33 26.86 -10.69
CA LYS A 150 28.27 26.67 -9.72
C LYS A 150 28.29 25.20 -9.34
N ALA A 151 28.58 24.89 -8.07
CA ALA A 151 28.37 23.56 -7.54
C ALA A 151 26.87 23.25 -7.60
N SER A 152 26.44 22.38 -8.50
CA SER A 152 25.08 21.84 -8.53
C SER A 152 25.03 20.58 -7.68
N PHE A 153 24.21 20.61 -6.63
CA PHE A 153 23.88 19.43 -5.83
C PHE A 153 22.56 18.86 -6.34
N GLU A 154 22.58 17.62 -6.82
CA GLU A 154 21.39 16.87 -7.21
C GLU A 154 21.18 15.74 -6.20
N ILE A 155 20.07 15.76 -5.47
CA ILE A 155 19.67 14.70 -4.56
C ILE A 155 18.68 13.82 -5.31
N GLN A 156 19.11 12.63 -5.73
CA GLN A 156 18.23 11.64 -6.34
C GLN A 156 17.64 10.75 -5.23
N ALA A 157 16.36 10.92 -4.93
CA ALA A 157 15.63 9.98 -4.09
C ALA A 157 15.41 8.68 -4.87
N LEU A 158 15.91 7.55 -4.35
CA LEU A 158 15.70 6.24 -4.94
C LEU A 158 14.56 5.53 -4.23
N TYR A 159 13.57 5.07 -4.99
CA TYR A 159 12.41 4.39 -4.46
C TYR A 159 12.68 2.89 -4.28
N GLY A 160 12.20 2.35 -3.16
CA GLY A 160 12.24 0.92 -2.85
C GLY A 160 10.85 0.41 -2.47
N VAL A 161 10.39 -0.68 -3.09
CA VAL A 161 9.12 -1.33 -2.75
C VAL A 161 9.39 -2.77 -2.37
N ALA A 162 8.98 -3.17 -1.17
CA ALA A 162 9.12 -4.54 -0.67
C ALA A 162 7.77 -5.26 -0.77
N VAL A 163 7.66 -6.23 -1.69
CA VAL A 163 6.46 -7.05 -1.84
C VAL A 163 6.52 -8.23 -0.88
N PRO A 164 5.58 -8.40 0.06
CA PRO A 164 5.56 -9.56 0.94
C PRO A 164 5.31 -10.84 0.15
N ILE A 165 6.08 -11.87 0.47
CA ILE A 165 5.90 -13.23 -0.04
C ILE A 165 5.76 -14.17 1.16
N VAL A 166 4.60 -14.77 1.31
CA VAL A 166 4.31 -15.78 2.34
C VAL A 166 4.23 -17.15 1.69
N ILE A 167 4.91 -18.11 2.30
CA ILE A 167 4.98 -19.49 1.86
C ILE A 167 4.38 -20.36 2.94
N GLN A 168 3.31 -21.06 2.58
CA GLN A 168 2.71 -22.08 3.42
C GLN A 168 3.42 -23.42 3.19
N HIS A 169 3.62 -24.20 4.26
CA HIS A 169 4.12 -25.56 4.19
C HIS A 169 3.35 -26.50 5.11
N GLY A 170 3.05 -27.69 4.60
CA GLY A 170 2.34 -28.72 5.35
C GLY A 170 0.95 -28.26 5.78
N THR A 171 0.57 -28.62 7.00
CA THR A 171 -0.72 -28.28 7.62
C THR A 171 -0.61 -26.95 8.35
N VAL A 172 -1.26 -25.92 7.80
CA VAL A 172 -1.27 -24.58 8.38
C VAL A 172 -2.60 -24.31 9.08
N ASN A 173 -2.53 -23.92 10.34
CA ASN A 173 -3.66 -23.48 11.14
C ASN A 173 -3.35 -22.12 11.79
N SER A 174 -4.35 -21.26 11.81
CA SER A 174 -4.28 -19.98 12.52
C SER A 174 -5.65 -19.50 12.94
N SER A 175 -5.68 -18.76 14.05
CA SER A 175 -6.86 -18.03 14.52
C SER A 175 -6.49 -16.57 14.82
N MET A 176 -7.49 -15.70 14.80
CA MET A 176 -7.36 -14.29 15.17
C MET A 176 -8.56 -13.87 16.03
N ASP A 177 -8.31 -13.02 17.02
CA ASP A 177 -9.35 -12.48 17.90
C ASP A 177 -9.10 -11.00 18.24
N ILE A 178 -10.13 -10.29 18.71
CA ILE A 178 -10.05 -8.96 19.31
C ILE A 178 -9.91 -9.13 20.83
N VAL A 179 -8.74 -8.79 21.37
CA VAL A 179 -8.47 -8.89 22.81
C VAL A 179 -9.07 -7.71 23.57
N SER A 180 -8.93 -6.51 23.01
CA SER A 180 -9.45 -5.29 23.61
C SER A 180 -9.63 -4.19 22.57
N ALA A 181 -10.59 -3.31 22.81
CA ALA A 181 -10.81 -2.11 22.02
C ALA A 181 -11.19 -0.96 22.95
N ALA A 182 -10.61 0.22 22.72
CA ALA A 182 -10.91 1.43 23.47
C ALA A 182 -10.86 2.66 22.56
N LEU A 183 -11.65 3.69 22.90
CA LEU A 183 -11.52 4.99 22.27
C LEU A 183 -10.12 5.55 22.53
N ALA A 184 -9.49 6.04 21.48
CA ALA A 184 -8.13 6.59 21.52
C ALA A 184 -8.02 7.84 20.65
N LYS A 185 -6.93 8.57 20.84
CA LYS A 185 -6.48 9.61 19.92
C LYS A 185 -5.08 9.28 19.44
N ASN A 186 -4.80 9.52 18.16
CA ASN A 186 -3.42 9.45 17.68
C ASN A 186 -2.63 10.71 18.05
N GLU A 187 -1.34 10.73 17.74
CA GLU A 187 -0.43 11.87 18.05
C GLU A 187 -0.91 13.20 17.44
N GLN A 188 -1.66 13.14 16.34
CA GLN A 188 -2.23 14.31 15.66
C GLN A 188 -3.59 14.73 16.26
N GLY A 189 -4.05 14.08 17.33
CA GLY A 189 -5.32 14.36 17.99
C GLY A 189 -6.56 13.79 17.29
N ASN A 190 -6.41 13.04 16.20
CA ASN A 190 -7.54 12.41 15.51
C ASN A 190 -8.15 11.32 16.39
N ALA A 191 -9.48 11.31 16.50
CA ALA A 191 -10.21 10.27 17.22
C ALA A 191 -10.17 8.94 16.46
N GLY A 192 -10.10 7.85 17.22
CA GLY A 192 -10.07 6.50 16.68
C GLY A 192 -10.24 5.45 17.77
N LEU A 193 -9.83 4.24 17.44
CA LEU A 193 -9.83 3.07 18.32
C LEU A 193 -8.40 2.57 18.48
N GLY A 194 -7.96 2.38 19.72
CA GLY A 194 -6.82 1.53 20.03
C GLY A 194 -7.34 0.10 20.18
N ILE A 195 -6.92 -0.80 19.30
CA ILE A 195 -7.40 -2.19 19.28
C ILE A 195 -6.21 -3.12 19.42
N THR A 196 -6.32 -4.08 20.34
CA THR A 196 -5.38 -5.18 20.48
C THR A 196 -5.96 -6.42 19.80
N PHE A 197 -5.23 -6.96 18.84
CA PHE A 197 -5.56 -8.20 18.14
C PHE A 197 -4.62 -9.30 18.58
N SER A 198 -5.11 -10.53 18.66
CA SER A 198 -4.28 -11.71 18.92
C SER A 198 -4.28 -12.68 17.74
N ARG A 199 -3.22 -13.46 17.64
CA ARG A 199 -3.01 -14.55 16.70
C ARG A 199 -2.61 -15.81 17.48
N SER A 200 -3.06 -16.98 17.03
CA SER A 200 -2.51 -18.26 17.48
C SER A 200 -2.37 -19.26 16.32
N GLY A 201 -1.62 -20.34 16.54
CA GLY A 201 -1.35 -21.38 15.54
C GLY A 201 0.01 -21.22 14.83
N ASN A 202 0.25 -22.01 13.79
CA ASN A 202 1.54 -22.05 13.06
C ASN A 202 1.53 -21.26 11.73
N GLY A 203 0.44 -20.61 11.35
CA GLY A 203 0.35 -19.74 10.17
C GLY A 203 0.17 -18.27 10.51
N GLU A 204 0.30 -17.36 9.56
CA GLU A 204 -0.23 -16.00 9.76
C GLU A 204 -1.75 -16.02 9.93
N ALA A 205 -2.32 -14.96 10.51
CA ALA A 205 -3.76 -14.76 10.46
C ALA A 205 -4.10 -13.44 9.78
N ALA A 206 -5.21 -13.46 9.04
CA ALA A 206 -5.73 -12.31 8.33
C ALA A 206 -7.25 -12.27 8.44
N ALA A 207 -7.80 -11.10 8.77
CA ALA A 207 -9.23 -10.86 8.78
C ALA A 207 -9.53 -9.42 8.36
N HIS A 208 -10.74 -9.21 7.86
CA HIS A 208 -11.24 -7.90 7.50
C HIS A 208 -11.93 -7.29 8.71
N LEU A 209 -11.47 -6.12 9.14
CA LEU A 209 -12.09 -5.36 10.21
C LEU A 209 -13.18 -4.46 9.62
N SER A 210 -14.39 -4.59 10.15
CA SER A 210 -15.49 -3.65 9.96
C SER A 210 -15.88 -3.06 11.30
N VAL A 211 -16.18 -1.76 11.32
CA VAL A 211 -16.63 -1.04 12.52
C VAL A 211 -17.85 -0.22 12.16
N VAL A 212 -18.95 -0.50 12.85
CA VAL A 212 -20.21 0.23 12.70
C VAL A 212 -20.62 0.89 14.01
N HIS A 213 -21.30 2.04 13.92
CA HIS A 213 -21.98 2.68 15.03
C HIS A 213 -23.44 2.23 15.03
N ARG A 214 -23.86 1.63 16.14
CA ARG A 214 -25.21 1.14 16.39
C ARG A 214 -25.93 2.03 17.41
N LEU A 215 -27.10 2.51 17.03
CA LEU A 215 -28.04 3.19 17.91
C LEU A 215 -29.30 2.33 18.07
N PRO A 216 -29.95 2.32 19.26
CA PRO A 216 -31.16 1.55 19.47
C PRO A 216 -32.25 1.90 18.44
N GLY A 217 -32.78 0.88 17.75
CA GLY A 217 -33.86 1.02 16.77
C GLY A 217 -33.47 1.74 15.47
N LYS A 218 -32.17 1.97 15.22
CA LYS A 218 -31.66 2.54 13.97
C LYS A 218 -30.78 1.54 13.23
N GLU A 219 -30.57 1.79 11.95
CA GLU A 219 -29.62 1.02 11.14
C GLU A 219 -28.18 1.29 11.58
N ASP A 220 -27.33 0.29 11.41
CA ASP A 220 -25.90 0.36 11.68
C ASP A 220 -25.21 1.26 10.64
N VAL A 221 -24.39 2.20 11.12
CA VAL A 221 -23.67 3.14 10.25
C VAL A 221 -22.18 2.79 10.24
N PRO A 222 -21.54 2.49 9.09
CA PRO A 222 -20.10 2.30 9.02
C PRO A 222 -19.34 3.56 9.44
N VAL A 223 -18.35 3.40 10.32
CA VAL A 223 -17.58 4.54 10.87
C VAL A 223 -16.08 4.39 10.67
N THR A 224 -15.66 3.44 9.86
CA THR A 224 -14.26 3.27 9.43
C THR A 224 -14.25 2.79 7.99
N THR A 225 -13.21 3.11 7.23
CA THR A 225 -12.90 2.35 6.01
C THR A 225 -12.54 0.92 6.40
N GLU A 226 -13.24 -0.05 5.82
CA GLU A 226 -12.92 -1.45 6.07
C GLU A 226 -11.50 -1.77 5.62
N GLN A 227 -10.81 -2.58 6.41
CA GLN A 227 -9.38 -2.83 6.19
C GLN A 227 -8.98 -4.22 6.65
N TRP A 228 -7.94 -4.75 6.02
CA TRP A 228 -7.32 -5.98 6.49
C TRP A 228 -6.48 -5.74 7.74
N VAL A 229 -6.65 -6.61 8.72
CA VAL A 229 -5.73 -6.83 9.84
C VAL A 229 -4.98 -8.12 9.54
N ARG A 230 -3.65 -8.07 9.65
CA ARG A 230 -2.78 -9.22 9.43
C ARG A 230 -1.75 -9.29 10.52
N ILE A 231 -1.47 -10.50 10.99
CA ILE A 231 -0.47 -10.78 12.01
C ILE A 231 0.39 -11.94 11.51
N TYR A 232 1.69 -11.71 11.35
CA TYR A 232 2.62 -12.77 10.95
C TYR A 232 2.90 -13.76 12.10
N ARG A 233 3.43 -14.93 11.73
CA ARG A 233 3.63 -16.04 12.66
C ARG A 233 4.48 -15.69 13.88
N GLU A 234 5.49 -14.83 13.69
CA GLU A 234 6.42 -14.41 14.76
C GLU A 234 5.81 -13.58 15.89
N VAL A 235 4.59 -13.06 15.72
CA VAL A 235 3.94 -12.19 16.70
C VAL A 235 2.57 -12.77 17.05
N ASP A 236 2.32 -12.90 18.35
CA ASP A 236 1.05 -13.42 18.86
C ASP A 236 0.04 -12.30 19.13
N GLN A 237 0.49 -11.05 19.30
CA GLN A 237 -0.38 -9.90 19.54
C GLN A 237 0.13 -8.63 18.89
N ILE A 238 -0.78 -7.85 18.29
CA ILE A 238 -0.47 -6.50 17.81
C ILE A 238 -1.46 -5.48 18.37
N GLN A 239 -0.98 -4.25 18.53
CA GLN A 239 -1.81 -3.09 18.83
C GLN A 239 -1.88 -2.18 17.60
N LYS A 240 -3.09 -1.78 17.21
CA LYS A 240 -3.31 -0.93 16.05
C LYS A 240 -4.26 0.21 16.37
N PHE A 241 -3.92 1.40 15.91
CA PHE A 241 -4.83 2.53 15.88
C PHE A 241 -5.69 2.49 14.61
N VAL A 242 -7.00 2.51 14.76
CA VAL A 242 -7.96 2.58 13.66
C VAL A 242 -8.70 3.90 13.73
N ARG A 243 -8.48 4.77 12.73
CA ARG A 243 -9.13 6.07 12.65
C ARG A 243 -10.64 5.90 12.44
N LEU A 244 -11.44 6.64 13.19
CA LEU A 244 -12.87 6.77 12.95
C LEU A 244 -13.12 7.84 11.87
N THR A 245 -13.91 7.47 10.88
CA THR A 245 -14.32 8.27 9.71
C THR A 245 -15.83 8.10 9.50
N PRO A 246 -16.68 8.62 10.40
CA PRO A 246 -18.12 8.61 10.19
C PRO A 246 -18.51 9.39 8.93
N PRO A 247 -19.66 9.07 8.30
CA PRO A 247 -20.20 9.86 7.20
C PRO A 247 -20.40 11.32 7.60
N GLU A 248 -20.37 12.21 6.62
CA GLU A 248 -20.57 13.64 6.86
C GLU A 248 -21.91 13.89 7.59
N GLY A 249 -21.86 14.68 8.66
CA GLY A 249 -23.03 14.97 9.51
C GLY A 249 -23.40 13.88 10.52
N HIS A 250 -22.74 12.72 10.52
CA HIS A 250 -22.98 11.66 11.51
C HIS A 250 -22.14 11.86 12.76
N ASN A 251 -22.81 12.03 13.92
CA ASN A 251 -22.15 12.19 15.22
C ASN A 251 -22.06 10.83 15.95
N LEU A 252 -20.93 10.59 16.61
CA LEU A 252 -20.66 9.39 17.41
C LEU A 252 -21.00 9.64 18.89
N SER A 253 -22.24 10.02 19.17
CA SER A 253 -22.74 10.29 20.52
C SER A 253 -23.76 9.23 20.97
N GLY A 254 -23.54 8.62 22.15
CA GLY A 254 -24.35 7.52 22.65
C GLY A 254 -24.26 6.26 21.79
N GLY A 255 -25.00 5.21 22.16
CA GLY A 255 -24.98 3.94 21.43
C GLY A 255 -23.68 3.15 21.64
N GLN A 256 -23.33 2.33 20.66
CA GLN A 256 -22.16 1.43 20.72
C GLN A 256 -21.45 1.36 19.38
N LEU A 257 -20.14 1.15 19.42
CA LEU A 257 -19.36 0.70 18.28
C LEU A 257 -19.32 -0.83 18.28
N ILE A 258 -19.66 -1.44 17.14
CA ILE A 258 -19.59 -2.88 16.93
C ILE A 258 -18.40 -3.15 16.00
N LEU A 259 -17.39 -3.81 16.53
CA LEU A 259 -16.19 -4.21 15.79
C LEU A 259 -16.34 -5.68 15.39
N THR A 260 -16.16 -5.99 14.12
CA THR A 260 -16.29 -7.35 13.59
C THR A 260 -15.07 -7.72 12.78
N LEU A 261 -14.48 -8.89 13.07
CA LEU A 261 -13.49 -9.52 12.21
C LEU A 261 -14.16 -10.56 11.31
N VAL A 262 -13.98 -10.41 10.00
CA VAL A 262 -14.55 -11.28 8.98
C VAL A 262 -13.44 -11.92 8.16
N LYS A 263 -13.42 -13.25 8.10
CA LYS A 263 -12.58 -14.02 7.18
C LYS A 263 -13.29 -14.14 5.83
N ASP A 264 -12.52 -14.02 4.75
CA ASP A 264 -13.02 -14.15 3.36
C ASP A 264 -14.27 -13.31 3.05
N PRO A 265 -14.27 -11.99 3.36
CA PRO A 265 -15.47 -11.13 3.33
C PRO A 265 -16.15 -10.98 1.96
N ARG A 266 -15.48 -11.39 0.88
CA ARG A 266 -15.99 -11.34 -0.51
C ARG A 266 -16.36 -12.72 -1.07
N SER A 267 -16.32 -13.74 -0.23
CA SER A 267 -16.73 -15.11 -0.54
C SER A 267 -18.11 -15.39 0.05
N PRO A 268 -18.93 -16.28 -0.55
CA PRO A 268 -20.09 -16.87 0.12
C PRO A 268 -19.73 -17.56 1.44
N GLU A 269 -18.46 -17.93 1.62
CA GLU A 269 -17.91 -18.55 2.83
C GLU A 269 -17.45 -17.51 3.88
N ALA A 270 -17.86 -16.24 3.74
CA ALA A 270 -17.51 -15.19 4.69
C ALA A 270 -17.90 -15.60 6.12
N GLN A 271 -16.90 -15.61 7.00
CA GLN A 271 -17.07 -16.07 8.37
C GLN A 271 -16.75 -14.94 9.34
N VAL A 272 -17.72 -14.58 10.19
CA VAL A 272 -17.43 -13.75 11.37
C VAL A 272 -16.63 -14.59 12.36
N ILE A 273 -15.40 -14.17 12.66
CA ILE A 273 -14.51 -14.89 13.57
C ILE A 273 -14.41 -14.23 14.95
N ALA A 274 -14.71 -12.94 15.05
CA ALA A 274 -14.77 -12.21 16.32
C ALA A 274 -15.73 -11.02 16.23
N THR A 275 -16.38 -10.70 17.34
CA THR A 275 -17.19 -9.48 17.52
C THR A 275 -16.94 -8.89 18.89
N THR A 276 -16.80 -7.56 18.96
CA THR A 276 -16.63 -6.82 20.21
C THR A 276 -17.49 -5.57 20.17
N GLU A 277 -18.14 -5.27 21.29
CA GLU A 277 -18.96 -4.08 21.46
C GLU A 277 -18.25 -3.08 22.38
N LEU A 278 -18.24 -1.81 21.99
CA LEU A 278 -17.67 -0.72 22.77
C LEU A 278 -18.74 0.37 22.95
N SER A 279 -19.24 0.54 24.15
CA SER A 279 -20.20 1.61 24.47
C SER A 279 -19.56 2.98 24.29
N LEU A 280 -20.29 3.86 23.60
CA LEU A 280 -19.93 5.26 23.48
C LEU A 280 -20.49 6.06 24.66
N PRO A 281 -19.77 7.09 25.12
CA PRO A 281 -20.25 7.99 26.16
C PRO A 281 -21.47 8.82 25.74
#